data_AF-A0A2S7QNH7-F1
#
_entry.id   AF-A0A2S7QNH7-F1
#
_cell.length_a   1.000
_cell.length_b   1.000
_cell.length_c   1.000
_cell.angle_alpha   90.00
_cell.angle_beta   90.00
_cell.angle_gamma   90.00
#
_symmetry.space_group_name_H-M   'P 1'
#
loop_
_entity.id
_entity.type
_entity.pdbx_description
1 polymer ?
#
loop_
_entity_poly.entity_id
_entity_poly.type
_entity_poly.pdbx_seq_one_letter_code
_entity_poly.pdbx_strand_id
1 'polypeptide(L)'
;MPNWKSYEATVRLLSAIIAAHPTLKLDYNEVAKFYGTETGYKQIWDGMKNIKNNAEALRAAVEQGVDPATVDVALAGRQATSDRFGGGCTASALENRFRRIKSDAKLINQAVADGIDPITLEIGDITSKGKDSGSDFPESHIRSQWFETIKPLRDRLVLMRSAGLDGKDVDLQHLGTRRFKDG
;
A
#
# COMPACT_ATOMS: atom_id res chain seq x y z
N MET A 1 -12.59 30.39 23.16
CA MET A 1 -11.58 29.56 23.86
C MET A 1 -11.38 28.27 23.07
N PRO A 2 -10.15 27.78 22.87
CA PRO A 2 -9.92 26.53 22.16
C PRO A 2 -10.58 25.36 22.89
N ASN A 3 -11.26 24.46 22.18
CA ASN A 3 -11.83 23.26 22.79
C ASN A 3 -10.73 22.21 22.98
N TRP A 4 -10.10 22.21 24.17
CA TRP A 4 -8.95 21.35 24.51
C TRP A 4 -9.26 19.85 24.51
N LYS A 5 -10.53 19.46 24.42
CA LYS A 5 -10.93 18.04 24.30
C LYS A 5 -10.87 17.53 22.87
N SER A 6 -10.90 18.43 21.88
CA SER A 6 -10.84 18.01 20.48
C SER A 6 -9.44 17.53 20.14
N TYR A 7 -9.37 16.44 19.36
CA TYR A 7 -8.10 15.90 18.89
C TYR A 7 -7.27 16.95 18.14
N GLU A 8 -7.93 17.77 17.31
CA GLU A 8 -7.29 18.86 16.60
C GLU A 8 -6.66 19.90 17.54
N ALA A 9 -7.37 20.32 18.59
CA ALA A 9 -6.82 21.27 19.55
C ALA A 9 -5.60 20.69 20.29
N THR A 10 -5.62 19.41 20.63
CA THR A 10 -4.47 18.73 21.26
C THR A 10 -3.26 18.68 20.31
N VAL A 11 -3.47 18.31 19.04
CA VAL A 11 -2.40 18.29 18.03
C VAL A 11 -1.84 19.69 17.80
N ARG A 12 -2.71 20.72 17.68
CA ARG A 12 -2.28 22.11 17.51
C ARG A 12 -1.51 22.61 18.72
N LEU A 13 -1.95 22.29 19.94
CA LEU A 13 -1.25 22.66 21.17
C LEU A 13 0.16 22.06 21.23
N LEU A 14 0.29 20.75 20.99
CA LEU A 14 1.60 20.08 20.97
C LEU A 14 2.50 20.66 19.88
N SER A 15 1.96 20.93 18.70
CA SER A 15 2.71 21.53 17.58
C SER A 15 3.19 22.94 17.92
N ALA A 16 2.36 23.75 18.58
CA ALA A 16 2.72 25.09 19.02
C ALA A 16 3.85 25.07 20.07
N ILE A 17 3.82 24.13 21.02
CA ILE A 17 4.89 23.95 22.01
C ILE A 17 6.22 23.62 21.31
N ILE A 18 6.21 22.67 20.37
CA ILE A 18 7.41 22.32 19.61
C ILE A 18 7.87 23.48 18.70
N ALA A 19 6.95 24.26 18.14
CA ALA A 19 7.28 25.41 17.31
C ALA A 19 8.03 26.47 18.11
N ALA A 20 7.57 26.75 19.34
CA ALA A 20 8.15 27.71 20.28
C ALA A 20 9.52 27.27 20.86
N HIS A 21 9.83 25.97 20.82
CA HIS A 21 11.08 25.42 21.37
C HIS A 21 11.88 24.62 20.31
N PRO A 22 12.50 25.29 19.32
CA PRO A 22 13.21 24.62 18.23
C PRO A 22 14.39 23.74 18.68
N THR A 23 14.97 24.03 19.84
CA THR A 23 16.12 23.29 20.40
C THR A 23 15.70 22.08 21.24
N LEU A 24 14.41 21.90 21.51
CA LEU A 24 13.90 20.80 22.32
C LEU A 24 14.05 19.46 21.58
N LYS A 25 14.92 18.60 22.11
CA LYS A 25 15.07 17.22 21.65
C LYS A 25 14.31 16.29 22.59
N LEU A 26 13.28 15.64 22.07
CA LEU A 26 12.54 14.61 22.80
C LEU A 26 13.26 13.27 22.66
N ASP A 27 13.53 12.61 23.78
CA ASP A 27 13.98 11.23 23.80
C ASP A 27 12.77 10.30 23.65
N TYR A 28 12.59 9.76 22.45
CA TYR A 28 11.44 8.90 22.16
C TYR A 28 11.50 7.54 22.85
N ASN A 29 12.69 7.04 23.22
CA ASN A 29 12.78 5.81 24.01
C ASN A 29 12.28 6.06 25.42
N GLU A 30 12.66 7.21 26.01
CA GLU A 30 12.22 7.57 27.35
C GLU A 30 10.73 7.91 27.38
N VAL A 31 10.23 8.68 26.40
CA VAL A 31 8.80 8.99 26.25
C VAL A 31 7.96 7.72 26.13
N ALA A 32 8.46 6.70 25.41
CA ALA A 32 7.76 5.43 25.26
C ALA A 32 7.50 4.74 26.61
N LYS A 33 8.44 4.82 27.57
CA LYS A 33 8.27 4.27 28.93
C LYS A 33 7.14 4.94 29.69
N PHE A 34 6.98 6.26 29.51
CA PHE A 34 5.90 7.03 30.14
C PHE A 34 4.55 6.88 29.43
N TYR A 35 4.54 6.37 28.19
CA TYR A 35 3.31 6.18 27.42
C TYR A 35 2.59 4.86 27.76
N GLY A 36 3.34 3.78 27.99
CA GLY A 36 2.77 2.50 28.41
C GLY A 36 3.62 1.28 28.05
N THR A 37 3.24 0.11 28.59
CA THR A 37 4.03 -1.13 28.57
C THR A 37 4.31 -1.75 27.19
N GLU A 38 3.58 -1.34 26.15
CA GLU A 38 3.68 -1.92 24.80
C GLU A 38 4.13 -0.93 23.72
N THR A 39 4.50 0.30 24.10
CA THR A 39 4.87 1.32 23.13
C THR A 39 6.39 1.42 23.00
N GLY A 40 6.90 1.33 21.77
CA GLY A 40 8.32 1.47 21.45
C GLY A 40 8.66 2.79 20.75
N TYR A 41 9.97 3.05 20.59
CA TYR A 41 10.51 4.24 19.91
C TYR A 41 9.76 4.60 18.63
N LYS A 42 9.58 3.61 17.74
CA LYS A 42 9.03 3.82 16.41
C LYS A 42 7.59 4.33 16.46
N GLN A 43 6.76 3.80 17.36
CA GLN A 43 5.37 4.22 17.51
C GLN A 43 5.26 5.66 18.03
N ILE A 44 6.11 6.04 18.99
CA ILE A 44 6.18 7.43 19.48
C ILE A 44 6.68 8.36 18.37
N TRP A 45 7.74 7.96 17.66
CA TRP A 45 8.30 8.74 16.57
C TRP A 45 7.28 8.96 15.44
N ASP A 46 6.57 7.92 15.03
CA ASP A 46 5.53 7.98 14.00
C ASP A 46 4.41 8.98 14.38
N GLY A 47 3.98 8.97 15.65
CA GLY A 47 3.02 9.95 16.18
C GLY A 47 3.58 11.38 16.21
N MET A 48 4.80 11.56 16.71
CA MET A 48 5.44 12.88 16.85
C MET A 48 5.90 13.49 15.53
N LYS A 49 6.09 12.70 14.48
CA LYS A 49 6.51 13.17 13.16
C LYS A 49 5.56 14.23 12.59
N ASN A 50 4.25 14.00 12.67
CA ASN A 50 3.26 14.95 12.18
C ASN A 50 3.24 16.23 13.02
N ILE A 51 3.40 16.11 14.34
CA ILE A 51 3.50 17.26 15.25
C ILE A 51 4.72 18.13 14.92
N LYS A 52 5.87 17.51 14.60
CA LYS A 52 7.07 18.24 14.16
C LYS A 52 6.86 18.98 12.83
N ASN A 53 6.26 18.33 11.85
CA ASN A 53 5.96 18.97 10.57
C ASN A 53 4.99 20.16 10.74
N ASN A 54 3.95 19.99 11.57
CA ASN A 54 3.03 21.08 11.91
C ASN A 54 3.75 22.22 12.64
N ALA A 55 4.69 21.90 13.53
CA ALA A 55 5.46 22.91 14.26
C ALA A 55 6.33 23.76 13.33
N GLU A 56 6.94 23.16 12.30
CA GLU A 56 7.68 23.88 11.26
C GLU A 56 6.78 24.82 10.47
N ALA A 57 5.59 24.37 10.07
CA ALA A 57 4.61 25.20 9.37
C ALA A 57 4.12 26.37 10.23
N LEU A 58 3.82 26.12 11.52
CA LEU A 58 3.42 27.18 12.45
C LEU A 58 4.53 28.20 12.65
N ARG A 59 5.79 27.76 12.74
CA ARG A 59 6.93 28.67 12.86
C ARG A 59 7.09 29.54 11.62
N ALA A 60 7.02 28.94 10.43
CA ALA A 60 7.09 29.68 9.17
C ALA A 60 5.97 30.73 9.06
N ALA A 61 4.76 30.41 9.52
CA ALA A 61 3.65 31.37 9.56
C ALA A 61 3.95 32.55 10.51
N VAL A 62 4.45 32.27 11.73
CA VAL A 62 4.85 33.32 12.68
C VAL A 62 5.96 34.21 12.10
N GLU A 63 6.98 33.61 11.47
CA GLU A 63 8.07 34.34 10.82
C GLU A 63 7.58 35.23 9.68
N GLN A 64 6.51 34.85 8.99
CA GLN A 64 5.85 35.64 7.95
C GLN A 64 4.82 36.65 8.50
N GLY A 65 4.65 36.73 9.82
CA GLY A 65 3.64 37.59 10.46
C GLY A 65 2.19 37.13 10.24
N VAL A 66 2.00 35.89 9.80
CA VAL A 66 0.68 35.26 9.61
C VAL A 66 0.19 34.70 10.94
N ASP A 67 -1.09 34.89 11.25
CA ASP A 67 -1.71 34.31 12.45
C ASP A 67 -1.65 32.77 12.40
N PRO A 68 -0.98 32.10 13.36
CA PRO A 68 -0.91 30.64 13.40
C PRO A 68 -2.27 29.94 13.50
N ALA A 69 -3.33 30.66 13.92
CA ALA A 69 -4.68 30.14 13.92
C ALA A 69 -5.21 29.80 12.52
N THR A 70 -4.68 30.45 11.47
CA THR A 70 -5.08 30.19 10.08
C THR A 70 -4.28 29.07 9.41
N VAL A 71 -3.29 28.50 10.11
CA VAL A 71 -2.50 27.37 9.60
C VAL A 71 -3.25 26.07 9.84
N ASP A 72 -3.54 25.34 8.77
CA ASP A 72 -4.12 24.00 8.85
C ASP A 72 -3.10 23.01 9.44
N VAL A 73 -3.43 22.40 10.57
CA VAL A 73 -2.60 21.37 11.21
C VAL A 73 -2.97 20.00 10.67
N ALA A 74 -1.99 19.24 10.20
CA ALA A 74 -2.19 17.87 9.76
C ALA A 74 -2.50 16.97 10.96
N LEU A 75 -3.65 16.29 10.90
CA LEU A 75 -4.07 15.30 11.88
C LEU A 75 -3.50 13.93 11.50
N ALA A 76 -2.88 13.22 12.45
CA ALA A 76 -2.37 11.89 12.18
C ALA A 76 -3.54 10.95 11.84
N GLY A 77 -3.48 10.31 10.67
CA GLY A 77 -4.40 9.23 10.33
C GLY A 77 -5.84 9.65 10.05
N ARG A 78 -6.08 10.49 9.04
CA ARG A 78 -7.30 10.28 8.25
C ARG A 78 -7.10 9.02 7.38
N GLN A 79 -7.12 7.85 8.03
CA GLN A 79 -7.64 6.58 7.51
C GLN A 79 -9.16 6.67 7.22
N ALA A 80 -9.70 7.88 7.02
CA ALA A 80 -11.13 8.13 6.81
C ALA A 80 -11.68 7.30 5.65
N THR A 81 -10.85 6.88 4.71
CA THR A 81 -11.24 5.93 3.66
C THR A 81 -11.43 4.53 4.27
N SER A 82 -10.44 3.97 4.97
CA SER A 82 -10.49 2.63 5.63
C SER A 82 -11.72 2.42 6.49
N ASP A 83 -12.04 3.41 7.33
CA ASP A 83 -13.18 3.34 8.25
C ASP A 83 -14.52 3.25 7.50
N ARG A 84 -14.58 3.75 6.26
CA ARG A 84 -15.76 3.68 5.38
C ARG A 84 -15.83 2.37 4.60
N PHE A 85 -14.73 1.62 4.49
CA PHE A 85 -14.67 0.29 3.88
C PHE A 85 -14.85 -0.85 4.91
N GLY A 86 -15.06 -0.53 6.20
CA GLY A 86 -15.34 -1.47 7.28
C GLY A 86 -14.08 -1.92 8.04
N GLY A 87 -14.25 -2.35 9.31
CA GLY A 87 -13.16 -2.58 10.27
C GLY A 87 -12.11 -3.65 9.91
N GLY A 88 -12.27 -4.36 8.80
CA GLY A 88 -11.26 -5.28 8.24
C GLY A 88 -10.45 -4.70 7.07
N CYS A 89 -10.74 -3.48 6.62
CA CYS A 89 -10.02 -2.85 5.52
C CYS A 89 -8.71 -2.27 6.03
N THR A 90 -7.58 -2.88 5.64
CA THR A 90 -6.25 -2.34 5.93
C THR A 90 -5.88 -1.26 4.90
N ALA A 91 -4.96 -0.37 5.28
CA ALA A 91 -4.39 0.60 4.34
C ALA A 91 -3.77 -0.06 3.10
N SER A 92 -3.19 -1.26 3.25
CA SER A 92 -2.67 -2.05 2.14
C SER A 92 -3.76 -2.59 1.21
N ALA A 93 -4.90 -3.03 1.75
CA ALA A 93 -6.05 -3.45 0.96
C ALA A 93 -6.63 -2.29 0.13
N LEU A 94 -6.69 -1.08 0.70
CA LEU A 94 -7.07 0.13 -0.02
C LEU A 94 -6.06 0.50 -1.11
N GLU A 95 -4.78 0.54 -0.78
CA GLU A 95 -3.73 0.88 -1.75
C GLU A 95 -3.73 -0.11 -2.93
N ASN A 96 -3.94 -1.41 -2.67
CA ASN A 96 -4.09 -2.41 -3.72
C ASN A 96 -5.28 -2.13 -4.64
N ARG A 97 -6.43 -1.71 -4.09
CA ARG A 97 -7.62 -1.34 -4.88
C ARG A 97 -7.38 -0.09 -5.73
N PHE A 98 -6.69 0.91 -5.18
CA PHE A 98 -6.42 2.17 -5.90
C PHE A 98 -5.22 2.11 -6.85
N ARG A 99 -4.34 1.12 -6.75
CA ARG A 99 -3.12 1.02 -7.58
C ARG A 99 -3.42 1.06 -9.08
N ARG A 100 -4.41 0.29 -9.54
CA ARG A 100 -4.79 0.28 -10.97
C ARG A 100 -5.39 1.60 -11.41
N ILE A 101 -6.33 2.14 -10.64
CA ILE A 101 -6.95 3.45 -10.92
C ILE A 101 -5.87 4.55 -11.04
N LYS A 102 -4.85 4.53 -10.18
CA LYS A 102 -3.71 5.46 -10.27
C LYS A 102 -2.85 5.22 -11.51
N SER A 103 -2.62 3.96 -11.89
CA SER A 103 -1.89 3.59 -13.11
C SER A 103 -2.62 4.08 -14.36
N ASP A 104 -3.93 3.83 -14.42
CA ASP A 104 -4.79 4.21 -15.53
C ASP A 104 -4.86 5.74 -15.67
N ALA A 105 -5.01 6.45 -14.54
CA ALA A 105 -4.97 7.91 -14.53
C ALA A 105 -3.65 8.47 -15.09
N LYS A 106 -2.51 7.81 -14.84
CA LYS A 106 -1.23 8.21 -15.46
C LYS A 106 -1.23 8.00 -16.96
N LEU A 107 -1.77 6.88 -17.45
CA LEU A 107 -1.88 6.60 -18.88
C LEU A 107 -2.78 7.62 -19.59
N ILE A 108 -3.91 7.98 -18.97
CA ILE A 108 -4.80 9.04 -19.47
C ILE A 108 -4.06 10.36 -19.57
N ASN A 109 -3.42 10.79 -18.48
CA ASN A 109 -2.71 12.07 -18.45
C ASN A 109 -1.58 12.12 -19.49
N GLN A 110 -0.89 11.00 -19.70
CA GLN A 110 0.16 10.88 -20.71
C GLN A 110 -0.42 10.96 -22.14
N ALA A 111 -1.51 10.24 -22.42
CA ALA A 111 -2.16 10.31 -23.73
C ALA A 111 -2.67 11.72 -24.06
N VAL A 112 -3.26 12.41 -23.08
CA VAL A 112 -3.65 13.82 -23.23
C VAL A 112 -2.43 14.69 -23.55
N ALA A 113 -1.31 14.49 -22.84
CA ALA A 113 -0.07 15.23 -23.10
C ALA A 113 0.50 14.94 -24.50
N ASP A 114 0.34 13.71 -24.99
CA ASP A 114 0.79 13.26 -26.31
C ASP A 114 -0.21 13.58 -27.44
N GLY A 115 -1.33 14.24 -27.13
CA GLY A 115 -2.39 14.59 -28.10
C GLY A 115 -3.20 13.38 -28.60
N ILE A 116 -3.12 12.26 -27.90
CA ILE A 116 -3.85 11.02 -28.18
C ILE A 116 -5.18 11.09 -27.43
N ASP A 117 -6.28 10.78 -28.13
CA ASP A 117 -7.61 10.71 -27.50
C ASP A 117 -7.64 9.59 -26.44
N PRO A 118 -7.87 9.89 -25.16
CA PRO A 118 -7.87 8.89 -24.10
C PRO A 118 -8.89 7.77 -24.28
N ILE A 119 -9.92 7.96 -25.13
CA ILE A 119 -10.91 6.91 -25.44
C ILE A 119 -10.28 5.70 -26.14
N THR A 120 -9.11 5.87 -26.76
CA THR A 120 -8.39 4.78 -27.44
C THR A 120 -7.51 3.97 -26.50
N LEU A 121 -7.44 4.33 -25.21
CA LEU A 121 -6.65 3.60 -24.22
C LEU A 121 -7.41 2.38 -23.69
N GLU A 122 -6.73 1.24 -23.62
CA GLU A 122 -7.24 0.04 -22.94
C GLU A 122 -7.13 0.22 -21.42
N ILE A 123 -8.14 0.87 -20.84
CA ILE A 123 -8.24 1.17 -19.41
C ILE A 123 -9.33 0.32 -18.77
N GLY A 124 -9.09 -0.18 -17.55
CA GLY A 124 -10.11 -0.88 -16.77
C GLY A 124 -10.42 -2.31 -17.21
N ASP A 125 -9.69 -2.88 -18.19
CA ASP A 125 -9.92 -4.26 -18.60
C ASP A 125 -9.50 -5.25 -17.50
N ILE A 126 -10.37 -6.22 -17.23
CA ILE A 126 -10.20 -7.27 -16.21
C ILE A 126 -9.27 -8.38 -16.72
N THR A 127 -8.79 -8.26 -17.96
CA THR A 127 -7.81 -9.18 -18.51
C THR A 127 -6.49 -8.97 -17.77
N SER A 128 -6.26 -9.84 -16.80
CA SER A 128 -5.02 -10.06 -16.07
C SER A 128 -3.88 -10.40 -17.02
N LYS A 129 -3.43 -9.43 -17.83
CA LYS A 129 -2.11 -9.52 -18.45
C LYS A 129 -1.09 -9.23 -17.34
N GLY A 130 -0.64 -10.34 -16.75
CA GLY A 130 0.13 -10.41 -15.52
C GLY A 130 1.31 -9.43 -15.49
N LYS A 131 1.14 -8.37 -14.70
CA LYS A 131 2.22 -7.54 -14.16
C LYS A 131 2.45 -7.79 -12.67
N ASP A 132 1.95 -8.93 -12.18
CA ASP A 132 2.05 -9.32 -10.76
C ASP A 132 3.27 -10.22 -10.52
N SER A 133 3.97 -10.61 -11.57
CA SER A 133 5.25 -11.32 -11.50
C SER A 133 6.35 -10.27 -11.60
N GLY A 134 7.15 -10.11 -10.53
CA GLY A 134 8.27 -9.18 -10.51
C GLY A 134 9.21 -9.39 -11.70
N SER A 135 10.08 -8.42 -11.99
CA SER A 135 11.04 -8.45 -13.12
C SER A 135 11.86 -9.74 -13.23
N ASP A 136 11.95 -10.51 -12.15
CA ASP A 136 12.65 -11.80 -12.05
C ASP A 136 11.87 -12.98 -12.65
N PHE A 137 10.62 -12.77 -13.09
CA PHE A 137 9.76 -13.79 -13.70
C PHE A 137 9.33 -13.35 -15.10
N PRO A 138 10.16 -13.56 -16.14
CA PRO A 138 9.82 -13.21 -17.51
C PRO A 138 8.63 -14.03 -18.01
N GLU A 139 7.89 -13.49 -18.98
CA GLU A 139 6.73 -14.17 -19.61
C GLU A 139 7.09 -15.58 -20.12
N SER A 140 8.33 -15.77 -20.57
CA SER A 140 8.85 -17.08 -20.97
C SER A 140 8.84 -18.11 -19.83
N HIS A 141 9.09 -17.69 -18.58
CA HIS A 141 9.05 -18.57 -17.41
C HIS A 141 7.62 -19.00 -17.09
N ILE A 142 6.66 -18.07 -17.17
CA ILE A 142 5.23 -18.36 -16.97
C ILE A 142 4.73 -19.33 -18.05
N ARG A 143 5.11 -19.09 -19.32
CA ARG A 143 4.81 -20.02 -20.42
C ARG A 143 5.44 -21.39 -20.19
N SER A 144 6.70 -21.46 -19.75
CA SER A 144 7.39 -22.72 -19.42
C SER A 144 6.63 -23.50 -18.34
N GLN A 145 6.27 -22.85 -17.23
CA GLN A 145 5.51 -23.47 -16.15
C GLN A 145 4.15 -24.01 -16.61
N TRP A 146 3.46 -23.26 -17.47
CA TRP A 146 2.18 -23.69 -18.02
C TRP A 146 2.32 -24.96 -18.86
N PHE A 147 3.27 -25.00 -19.80
CA PHE A 147 3.40 -26.11 -20.74
C PHE A 147 4.13 -27.33 -20.17
N GLU A 148 5.09 -27.14 -19.26
CA GLU A 148 5.96 -28.22 -18.78
C GLU A 148 5.49 -28.83 -17.46
N THR A 149 4.71 -28.09 -16.66
CA THR A 149 4.30 -28.52 -15.32
C THR A 149 2.78 -28.60 -15.20
N ILE A 150 2.08 -27.50 -15.48
CA ILE A 150 0.65 -27.37 -15.16
C ILE A 150 -0.22 -28.16 -16.14
N LYS A 151 0.02 -28.02 -17.45
CA LYS A 151 -0.75 -28.70 -18.49
C LYS A 151 -0.61 -30.23 -18.42
N PRO A 152 0.59 -30.83 -18.31
CA PRO A 152 0.72 -32.28 -18.22
C PRO A 152 0.11 -32.85 -16.93
N LEU A 153 0.26 -32.16 -15.80
CA LEU A 153 -0.39 -32.56 -14.54
C LEU A 153 -1.91 -32.55 -14.67
N ARG A 154 -2.48 -31.50 -15.26
CA ARG A 154 -3.92 -31.41 -15.55
C ARG A 154 -4.37 -32.60 -16.41
N ASP A 155 -3.64 -32.91 -17.47
CA ASP A 155 -4.00 -33.98 -18.41
C ASP A 155 -3.93 -35.36 -17.73
N ARG A 156 -2.93 -35.61 -16.87
CA ARG A 156 -2.86 -36.81 -16.00
C ARG A 156 -4.06 -36.93 -15.07
N LEU A 157 -4.45 -35.85 -14.39
CA LEU A 157 -5.59 -35.82 -13.47
C LEU A 157 -6.92 -36.09 -14.20
N VAL A 158 -7.08 -35.57 -15.41
CA VAL A 158 -8.25 -35.83 -16.26
C VAL A 158 -8.31 -37.31 -16.63
N LEU A 159 -7.19 -37.92 -17.02
CA LEU A 159 -7.10 -39.34 -17.34
C LEU A 159 -7.44 -40.21 -16.12
N MET A 160 -6.85 -39.93 -14.96
CA MET A 160 -7.16 -40.66 -13.72
C MET A 160 -8.63 -40.57 -13.35
N ARG A 161 -9.22 -39.38 -13.45
CA ARG A 161 -10.65 -39.19 -13.21
C ARG A 161 -11.49 -40.02 -14.19
N SER A 162 -11.10 -40.07 -15.47
CA SER A 162 -11.82 -40.87 -16.47
C SER A 162 -11.68 -42.38 -16.24
N ALA A 163 -10.59 -42.83 -15.62
CA ALA A 163 -10.32 -44.21 -15.24
C ALA A 163 -10.90 -44.60 -13.86
N GLY A 164 -11.58 -43.69 -13.16
CA GLY A 164 -12.11 -43.92 -11.82
C GLY A 164 -11.04 -44.01 -10.72
N LEU A 165 -9.83 -43.53 -11.00
CA LEU A 165 -8.70 -43.50 -10.06
C LEU A 165 -8.71 -42.21 -9.23
N ASP A 166 -8.15 -42.27 -8.02
CA ASP A 166 -8.06 -41.14 -7.10
C ASP A 166 -6.93 -40.19 -7.52
N GLY A 167 -7.24 -38.91 -7.75
CA GLY A 167 -6.28 -37.91 -8.20
C GLY A 167 -5.15 -37.62 -7.21
N LYS A 168 -5.26 -38.06 -5.94
CA LYS A 168 -4.15 -37.94 -4.97
C LYS A 168 -2.94 -38.82 -5.34
N ASP A 169 -3.16 -39.89 -6.09
CA ASP A 169 -2.14 -40.86 -6.49
C ASP A 169 -1.52 -40.50 -7.85
N VAL A 170 -1.71 -39.26 -8.31
CA VAL A 170 -1.19 -38.80 -9.59
C VAL A 170 0.33 -38.83 -9.61
N ASP A 171 0.88 -39.43 -10.67
CA ASP A 171 2.32 -39.43 -10.87
C ASP A 171 2.82 -38.00 -11.11
N LEU A 172 3.77 -37.57 -10.29
CA LEU A 172 4.42 -36.27 -10.38
C LEU A 172 5.80 -36.34 -11.03
N GLN A 173 6.27 -37.54 -11.38
CA GLN A 173 7.56 -37.72 -12.01
C GLN A 173 7.62 -37.01 -13.37
N HIS A 174 8.80 -36.45 -13.64
CA HIS A 174 9.14 -35.77 -14.89
C HIS A 174 8.37 -34.48 -15.23
N LEU A 175 7.52 -33.97 -14.32
CA LEU A 175 6.95 -32.62 -14.45
C LEU A 175 8.06 -31.55 -14.46
N GLY A 176 7.91 -30.52 -15.29
CA GLY A 176 8.90 -29.44 -15.42
C GLY A 176 10.17 -29.83 -16.19
N THR A 177 10.21 -31.01 -16.82
CA THR A 177 11.30 -31.40 -17.71
C THR A 177 10.87 -31.25 -19.17
N ARG A 178 11.75 -30.73 -20.04
CA ARG A 178 11.45 -30.45 -21.47
C ARG A 178 11.12 -31.68 -22.34
N ARG A 179 10.87 -32.85 -21.73
CA ARG A 179 10.55 -34.09 -22.42
C ARG A 179 9.38 -34.79 -21.74
N PHE A 180 8.20 -34.21 -21.85
CA PHE A 180 7.02 -35.05 -21.95
C PHE A 180 7.01 -35.64 -23.36
N LYS A 181 7.53 -36.85 -23.51
CA LYS A 181 7.24 -37.68 -24.68
C LYS A 181 6.08 -38.57 -24.25
N ASP A 182 4.96 -38.40 -24.93
CA ASP A 182 3.81 -39.29 -24.81
C ASP A 182 4.29 -40.74 -25.03
N GLY A 183 4.04 -41.58 -24.03
CA GLY A 183 4.17 -43.03 -24.11
C GLY A 183 2.78 -43.63 -24.21
#